data_AF-A0A7Z7II56-F1
#
_entry.id   AF-A0A7Z7II56-F1
#
_cell.length_a   1.000
_cell.length_b   1.000
_cell.length_c   1.000
_cell.angle_alpha   90.00
_cell.angle_beta   90.00
_cell.angle_gamma   90.00
#
_symmetry.space_group_name_H-M   'P 1'
#
loop_
_entity.id
_entity.type
_entity.pdbx_description
1 polymer ?
#
loop_
_entity_poly.entity_id
_entity_poly.type
_entity_poly.pdbx_seq_one_letter_code
_entity_poly.pdbx_strand_id
1 'polypeptide(L)' 'MTIRAERSARWLDVVVHDDGRGLPDGFSLEKSDSLGLQIVRTLVSAELDGSLGMREAPNRGTDVVLRVPIGRRGRLVL' A
#
# COMPACT_ATOMS: atom_id res chain seq x y z
N MET A 1 1.23 -6.30 -14.88
CA MET A 1 1.04 -6.22 -13.41
C MET A 1 1.85 -7.29 -12.67
N THR A 2 2.58 -6.90 -11.62
CA THR A 2 3.36 -7.78 -10.73
C THR A 2 3.16 -7.40 -9.27
N ILE A 3 3.30 -8.36 -8.35
CA ILE A 3 3.29 -8.12 -6.91
C ILE A 3 4.60 -8.64 -6.34
N ARG A 4 5.31 -7.78 -5.61
CA ARG A 4 6.54 -8.12 -4.89
C ARG A 4 6.29 -7.93 -3.40
N ALA A 5 6.77 -8.87 -2.60
CA ALA A 5 6.71 -8.80 -1.15
C ALA A 5 8.09 -9.11 -0.58
N GLU A 6 8.60 -8.21 0.26
CA GLU A 6 9.89 -8.33 0.92
C GLU A 6 9.69 -8.26 2.43
N ARG A 7 10.15 -9.30 3.12
CA ARG A 7 9.98 -9.45 4.56
C ARG A 7 11.30 -9.13 5.27
N SER A 8 11.27 -8.18 6.20
CA SER A 8 12.36 -7.91 7.16
C SER A 8 11.97 -8.37 8.57
N ALA A 9 12.83 -8.19 9.57
CA ALA A 9 12.58 -8.67 10.93
C ALA A 9 11.22 -8.21 11.50
N ARG A 10 10.82 -6.96 11.25
CA ARG A 10 9.62 -6.32 11.82
C ARG A 10 8.65 -5.76 10.79
N TRP A 11 8.97 -5.84 9.49
CA TRP A 11 8.15 -5.24 8.44
C TRP A 11 7.92 -6.19 7.28
N LEU A 12 6.76 -6.06 6.67
CA LEU A 12 6.46 -6.56 5.33
C LEU A 12 6.27 -5.36 4.41
N ASP A 13 7.12 -5.27 3.40
CA ASP A 13 7.05 -4.30 2.32
C ASP A 13 6.44 -4.98 1.10
N VAL A 14 5.35 -4.45 0.59
CA VAL A 14 4.66 -4.95 -0.62
C VAL A 14 4.63 -3.85 -1.66
N VAL A 15 5.00 -4.18 -2.88
CA VAL A 15 4.84 -3.31 -4.05
C VAL A 15 3.95 -4.02 -5.05
N VAL A 16 2.82 -3.39 -5.38
CA VAL A 16 1.99 -3.77 -6.52
C VAL A 16 2.34 -2.82 -7.65
N HIS A 17 2.83 -3.37 -8.75
CA HIS A 17 3.24 -2.63 -9.93
C HIS A 17 2.32 -2.97 -11.09
N ASP A 18 1.80 -1.97 -11.77
CA ASP A 18 1.12 -2.12 -13.07
C ASP A 18 1.86 -1.33 -14.15
N ASP A 19 1.66 -1.75 -15.40
CA ASP A 19 2.25 -1.20 -16.62
C ASP A 19 1.25 -0.31 -17.40
N GLY A 20 0.29 0.27 -16.67
CA GLY A 20 -0.78 1.12 -17.20
C GLY A 20 -0.30 2.51 -17.61
N ARG A 21 -1.17 3.51 -17.40
CA ARG A 21 -0.93 4.90 -17.81
C ARG A 21 -0.18 5.74 -16.76
N GLY A 22 0.04 5.20 -15.57
CA GLY A 22 0.55 5.97 -14.43
C GLY A 22 -0.55 6.72 -13.69
N LEU A 23 -0.13 7.58 -12.79
CA LEU A 23 -0.98 8.47 -12.02
C LEU A 23 -1.31 9.73 -12.84
N PRO A 24 -2.55 10.23 -12.76
CA PRO A 24 -2.85 11.55 -13.30
C PRO A 24 -2.00 12.66 -12.66
N ASP A 25 -1.70 13.72 -13.41
CA ASP A 25 -1.04 14.90 -12.87
C ASP A 25 -1.78 15.44 -11.65
N GLY A 26 -1.04 15.70 -10.57
CA GLY A 26 -1.60 16.22 -9.32
C GLY A 26 -2.44 15.21 -8.53
N PHE A 27 -2.41 13.91 -8.87
CA PHE A 27 -3.08 12.87 -8.10
C PHE A 27 -2.64 12.90 -6.63
N SER A 28 -3.61 12.79 -5.72
CA SER A 28 -3.38 12.63 -4.29
C SER A 28 -4.20 11.45 -3.80
N LEU A 29 -3.50 10.51 -3.19
CA LEU A 29 -4.12 9.33 -2.57
C LEU A 29 -5.05 9.76 -1.44
N GLU A 30 -4.70 10.80 -0.68
CA GLU A 30 -5.47 11.32 0.45
C GLU A 30 -6.78 11.99 0.00
N LYS A 31 -6.75 12.68 -1.14
CA LYS A 31 -7.90 13.40 -1.71
C LYS A 31 -8.78 12.52 -2.59
N SER A 32 -8.36 11.30 -2.92
CA SER A 32 -9.13 10.42 -3.80
C SER A 32 -10.43 9.95 -3.15
N ASP A 33 -11.53 10.13 -3.88
CA ASP A 33 -12.90 9.71 -3.56
C ASP A 33 -13.24 8.31 -4.08
N SER A 34 -12.31 7.62 -4.74
CA SER A 34 -12.50 6.23 -5.17
C SER A 34 -12.79 5.33 -3.98
N LEU A 35 -13.94 4.65 -3.99
CA LEU A 35 -14.34 3.72 -2.94
C LEU A 35 -13.28 2.64 -2.68
N GLY A 36 -12.66 2.12 -3.75
CA GLY A 36 -11.59 1.13 -3.63
C GLY A 36 -10.40 1.66 -2.82
N LEU A 37 -9.97 2.89 -3.09
CA LEU A 37 -8.88 3.52 -2.32
C LEU A 37 -9.30 3.87 -0.90
N GLN A 38 -10.56 4.27 -0.68
CA GLN A 38 -11.09 4.49 0.68
C GLN A 38 -11.04 3.20 1.52
N ILE A 39 -11.46 2.08 0.96
CA ILE A 39 -11.41 0.77 1.62
C ILE A 39 -9.96 0.41 1.96
N VAL A 40 -9.05 0.45 0.98
CA VAL A 40 -7.65 0.07 1.20
C VAL A 40 -6.97 0.98 2.23
N ARG A 41 -7.18 2.30 2.18
CA ARG A 41 -6.66 3.24 3.19
C ARG A 41 -7.17 2.90 4.60
N THR A 42 -8.44 2.53 4.71
CA THR A 42 -9.06 2.16 5.99
C THR A 42 -8.46 0.87 6.52
N LEU A 43 -8.39 -0.20 5.72
CA LEU A 43 -7.80 -1.48 6.13
C LEU A 43 -6.33 -1.33 6.55
N VAL A 44 -5.54 -0.59 5.77
CA VAL A 44 -4.12 -0.42 6.06
C VAL A 44 -3.89 0.37 7.34
N SER A 45 -4.61 1.48 7.54
CA SER A 45 -4.41 2.33 8.71
C SER A 45 -5.09 1.80 9.97
N ALA A 46 -6.32 1.28 9.88
CA ALA A 46 -7.11 0.88 11.04
C ALA A 46 -6.85 -0.56 11.48
N GLU A 47 -6.55 -1.48 10.56
CA GLU A 47 -6.42 -2.90 10.90
C GLU A 47 -4.97 -3.37 10.92
N LEU A 48 -4.14 -2.86 10.00
CA LEU A 48 -2.78 -3.35 9.81
C LEU A 48 -1.70 -2.49 10.49
N ASP A 49 -2.06 -1.33 11.05
CA ASP A 49 -1.10 -0.35 11.60
C ASP A 49 0.02 -0.02 10.59
N GLY A 50 -0.36 0.08 9.31
CA GLY A 50 0.55 0.23 8.19
C GLY A 50 0.45 1.58 7.48
N SER A 51 1.20 1.70 6.39
CA SER A 51 1.19 2.85 5.50
C SER A 51 0.99 2.43 4.05
N LEU A 52 0.25 3.24 3.30
CA LEU A 52 -0.04 3.07 1.89
C LEU A 52 0.44 4.32 1.14
N GLY A 53 1.16 4.12 0.04
CA GLY A 53 1.57 5.17 -0.88
C GLY A 53 1.35 4.74 -2.33
N MET A 54 1.26 5.73 -3.22
CA MET A 54 1.22 5.51 -4.67
C MET A 54 2.19 6.46 -5.34
N ARG A 55 2.88 5.99 -6.37
CA ARG A 55 3.81 6.81 -7.16
C ARG A 55 3.87 6.32 -8.61
N GLU A 56 4.33 7.19 -9.49
CA GLU A 56 4.78 6.79 -10.83
C GLU A 56 5.86 5.71 -10.70
N ALA A 57 5.71 4.63 -11.45
CA ALA A 57 6.71 3.59 -11.49
C ALA A 57 7.90 4.02 -12.37
N PRO A 58 9.15 3.62 -12.05
CA PRO A 58 10.35 4.13 -12.72
C PRO A 58 10.39 3.92 -14.24
N ASN A 59 9.78 2.85 -14.75
CA ASN A 59 9.81 2.52 -16.17
C ASN A 59 8.50 2.88 -16.90
N ARG A 60 7.35 2.67 -16.24
CA ARG A 60 5.99 2.96 -16.72
C ARG A 60 4.95 2.49 -15.71
N GLY A 61 3.83 3.20 -15.59
CA GLY A 61 2.66 2.76 -14.84
C GLY A 61 2.72 3.16 -13.36
N THR A 62 2.04 2.42 -12.48
CA THR A 62 1.90 2.83 -11.07
C THR A 62 2.54 1.82 -10.14
N ASP A 63 3.26 2.31 -9.13
CA ASP A 63 3.65 1.54 -7.96
C ASP A 63 2.72 1.90 -6.80
N VAL A 64 1.99 0.91 -6.27
CA VAL A 64 1.33 0.98 -4.96
C VAL A 64 2.25 0.34 -3.94
N VAL A 65 2.66 1.12 -2.93
CA VAL A 65 3.60 0.70 -1.90
C VAL A 65 2.85 0.56 -0.57
N LEU A 66 2.90 -0.63 0.00
CA LEU A 66 2.33 -0.96 1.30
C LEU A 66 3.45 -1.38 2.25
N ARG A 67 3.53 -0.75 3.41
CA ARG A 67 4.43 -1.17 4.50
C ARG A 67 3.61 -1.45 5.74
N VAL A 68 3.68 -2.69 6.24
CA VAL A 68 2.95 -3.12 7.44
C VAL A 68 3.89 -3.75 8.47
N PRO A 69 3.70 -3.48 9.77
CA PRO A 69 4.45 -4.13 10.82
C PRO A 69 4.07 -5.61 10.91
N ILE A 70 5.06 -6.48 11.13
CA ILE A 70 4.86 -7.92 11.31
C ILE A 70 5.63 -8.42 12.54
N GLY A 71 5.22 -9.57 13.07
CA GLY A 71 5.86 -10.16 14.25
C GLY A 71 5.45 -9.52 15.59
N ARG A 72 4.34 -8.76 15.60
CA ARG A 72 3.53 -8.64 16.81
C ARG A 72 2.83 -9.98 16.99
N ARG A 73 3.19 -10.77 18.01
CA ARG A 73 2.25 -11.76 18.53
C ARG A 73 1.02 -10.94 18.92
N GLY A 74 -0.12 -11.21 18.30
CA GLY A 74 -1.36 -10.52 18.62
C GLY A 74 -1.52 -10.51 20.14
N ARG A 75 -1.78 -9.33 20.72
CA ARG A 75 -2.27 -9.27 22.08
C ARG A 75 -3.57 -10.06 22.05
N LEU A 76 -3.54 -11.31 22.53
CA LEU A 76 -4.73 -12.05 22.90
C LEU A 76 -5.49 -11.10 23.81
N VAL A 77 -6.59 -10.55 23.30
CA VAL A 77 -7.56 -9.86 24.12
C VAL A 77 -8.18 -10.99 24.94
N LEU A 78 -7.80 -11.07 26.22
CA LEU A 78 -8.46 -11.90 27.21
C LEU A 78 -9.87 -11.36 27.47
#